data_AF-A0A7X8PZ94-F1
#
_entry.id   AF-A0A7X8PZ94-F1
#
_cell.length_a   1.000
_cell.length_b   1.000
_cell.length_c   1.000
_cell.angle_alpha   90.00
_cell.angle_beta   90.00
_cell.angle_gamma   90.00
#
_symmetry.space_group_name_H-M   'P 1'
#
loop_
_entity.id
_entity.type
_entity.pdbx_description
1 polymer ?
#
loop_
_entity_poly.entity_id
_entity_poly.type
_entity_poly.pdbx_seq_one_letter_code
_entity_poly.pdbx_strand_id
1 'polypeptide(L)'
;MQQFADQANQAVPGQGTVPGTLKHTEFANRVKGLNDPLIQPEVTYKNGQIVPYGTKGGVRLDVVEYNSNGTIKAVYDLKTGKAGLTNSRIQQIQNHLPNNAPVYEIRPQ
;
A
#
# COMPACT_ATOMS: atom_id res chain seq x y z
N MET A 1 1.05 -0.63 11.31
CA MET A 1 1.31 -1.18 9.96
C MET A 1 2.35 -2.29 9.95
N GLN A 2 3.55 -2.10 10.54
CA GLN A 2 4.61 -3.14 10.62
C GLN A 2 4.09 -4.51 11.09
N GLN A 3 3.36 -4.54 12.21
CA GLN A 3 2.77 -5.78 12.74
C GLN A 3 1.92 -6.54 11.70
N PHE A 4 1.13 -5.86 10.86
CA PHE A 4 0.32 -6.53 9.84
C PHE A 4 1.18 -7.09 8.71
N ALA A 5 2.27 -6.41 8.37
CA ALA A 5 3.23 -6.89 7.38
C ALA A 5 3.93 -8.17 7.87
N ASP A 6 4.37 -8.19 9.13
CA ASP A 6 5.00 -9.35 9.78
C ASP A 6 4.03 -10.54 9.81
N GLN A 7 2.79 -10.29 10.25
CA GLN A 7 1.75 -11.33 10.29
C GLN A 7 1.41 -11.88 8.90
N ALA A 8 1.35 -11.03 7.87
CA ALA A 8 1.11 -11.48 6.50
C ALA A 8 2.26 -12.34 5.97
N ASN A 9 3.51 -12.00 6.31
CA ASN A 9 4.68 -12.78 5.95
C ASN A 9 4.73 -14.15 6.66
N GLN A 10 4.28 -14.20 7.92
CA GLN A 10 4.17 -15.46 8.68
C GLN A 10 3.05 -16.36 8.14
N ALA A 11 1.91 -15.77 7.75
CA ALA A 11 0.75 -16.52 7.25
C ALA A 11 0.97 -17.13 5.85
N VAL A 12 1.81 -16.49 5.03
CA VAL A 12 2.05 -16.91 3.65
C VAL A 12 3.52 -17.33 3.48
N PRO A 13 3.82 -18.65 3.43
CA PRO A 13 5.19 -19.12 3.28
C PRO A 13 5.73 -18.89 1.85
N GLY A 14 7.06 -18.90 1.74
CA GLY A 14 7.76 -18.84 0.45
C GLY A 14 8.15 -17.44 -0.02
N GLN A 15 8.83 -17.41 -1.16
CA GLN A 15 9.37 -16.20 -1.81
C GLN A 15 9.09 -16.23 -3.31
N GLY A 16 9.20 -15.07 -3.96
CA GLY A 16 8.92 -14.91 -5.39
C GLY A 16 7.57 -14.24 -5.65
N THR A 17 7.20 -14.15 -6.92
CA THR A 17 6.05 -13.35 -7.37
C THR A 17 4.74 -13.80 -6.74
N VAL A 18 4.41 -15.10 -6.80
CA VAL A 18 3.14 -15.64 -6.29
C VAL A 18 3.03 -15.50 -4.76
N PRO A 19 3.98 -15.98 -3.94
CA PRO A 19 3.94 -15.73 -2.50
C PRO A 19 3.94 -14.24 -2.14
N GLY A 20 4.64 -13.40 -2.90
CA GLY A 20 4.61 -11.95 -2.73
C GLY A 20 3.19 -11.39 -2.89
N THR A 21 2.50 -11.71 -3.98
CA THR A 21 1.11 -11.28 -4.21
C THR A 21 0.17 -11.75 -3.09
N LEU A 22 0.32 -12.98 -2.62
CA LEU A 22 -0.48 -13.52 -1.52
C LEU A 22 -0.21 -12.78 -0.20
N LYS A 23 1.05 -12.41 0.10
CA LYS A 23 1.40 -11.58 1.25
C LYS A 23 0.78 -10.18 1.18
N HIS A 24 0.76 -9.53 0.01
CA HIS A 24 0.06 -8.25 -0.17
C HIS A 24 -1.44 -8.39 0.09
N THR A 25 -2.06 -9.46 -0.41
CA THR A 25 -3.49 -9.74 -0.20
C THR A 25 -3.80 -9.94 1.29
N GLU A 26 -2.98 -10.74 1.98
CA GLU A 26 -3.13 -10.99 3.41
C GLU A 26 -2.90 -9.73 4.26
N PHE A 27 -1.91 -8.91 3.91
CA PHE A 27 -1.67 -7.62 4.54
C PHE A 27 -2.88 -6.70 4.37
N ALA A 28 -3.43 -6.58 3.16
CA ALA A 28 -4.63 -5.79 2.88
C ALA A 28 -5.84 -6.27 3.69
N ASN A 29 -6.07 -7.58 3.78
CA ASN A 29 -7.16 -8.15 4.58
C ASN A 29 -7.05 -7.79 6.06
N ARG A 30 -5.84 -7.86 6.62
CA ARG A 30 -5.58 -7.49 8.03
C ARG A 30 -5.81 -6.01 8.28
N VAL A 31 -5.31 -5.15 7.39
CA VAL A 31 -5.54 -3.70 7.48
C VAL A 31 -7.03 -3.38 7.35
N LYS A 32 -7.75 -4.03 6.43
CA LYS A 32 -9.20 -3.89 6.30
C LYS A 32 -9.94 -4.32 7.56
N GLY A 33 -9.45 -5.35 8.25
CA GLY A 33 -10.00 -5.84 9.51
C GLY A 33 -9.93 -4.84 10.67
N LEU A 34 -9.17 -3.76 10.55
CA LEU A 34 -9.21 -2.64 11.51
C LEU A 34 -10.58 -1.95 11.54
N ASN A 35 -11.33 -2.02 10.43
CA ASN A 35 -12.56 -1.24 10.22
C ASN A 35 -12.39 0.26 10.50
N ASP A 36 -11.19 0.78 10.25
CA ASP A 36 -10.87 2.20 10.42
C ASP A 36 -11.10 2.94 9.09
N PRO A 37 -12.06 3.89 9.01
CA PRO A 37 -12.31 4.61 7.79
C PRO A 37 -11.12 5.47 7.32
N LEU A 38 -10.20 5.81 8.22
CA LEU A 38 -9.00 6.61 7.91
C LEU A 38 -7.84 5.76 7.39
N ILE A 39 -7.98 4.43 7.33
CA ILE A 39 -6.93 3.52 6.83
C ILE A 39 -7.53 2.62 5.77
N GLN A 40 -7.24 2.90 4.50
CA GLN A 40 -7.81 2.18 3.37
C GLN A 40 -6.73 1.36 2.65
N PRO A 41 -6.85 0.02 2.61
CA PRO A 41 -5.97 -0.81 1.81
C PRO A 41 -6.39 -0.85 0.33
N GLU A 42 -5.43 -1.11 -0.55
CA GLU A 42 -5.63 -1.43 -1.98
C GLU A 42 -6.36 -0.35 -2.82
N VAL A 43 -6.20 0.92 -2.46
CA VAL A 43 -6.80 2.06 -3.17
C VAL A 43 -6.02 2.38 -4.44
N THR A 44 -6.73 2.66 -5.54
CA THR A 44 -6.12 3.10 -6.80
C THR A 44 -6.33 4.59 -7.02
N TYR A 45 -5.24 5.32 -7.27
CA TYR A 45 -5.25 6.74 -7.58
C TYR A 45 -4.87 7.01 -9.03
N LYS A 46 -5.52 8.01 -9.62
CA LYS A 46 -5.17 8.58 -10.91
C LYS A 46 -5.39 10.09 -10.90
N ASN A 47 -4.34 10.86 -11.14
CA ASN A 47 -4.39 12.33 -11.21
C ASN A 47 -5.15 12.96 -10.03
N GLY A 48 -4.88 12.50 -8.80
CA GLY A 48 -5.49 12.98 -7.57
C GLY A 48 -6.86 12.38 -7.23
N GLN A 49 -7.43 11.52 -8.08
CA GLN A 49 -8.75 10.92 -7.87
C GLN A 49 -8.66 9.43 -7.56
N ILE A 50 -9.52 8.96 -6.66
CA ILE A 50 -9.72 7.52 -6.44
C ILE A 50 -10.47 6.96 -7.64
N VAL A 51 -9.95 5.88 -8.21
CA VAL A 51 -10.53 5.20 -9.38
C VAL A 51 -10.64 3.69 -9.12
N PRO A 52 -11.46 2.95 -9.89
CA PRO A 52 -11.54 1.49 -9.77
C PRO A 52 -10.19 0.79 -10.03
N TYR A 53 -9.99 -0.36 -9.40
CA TYR A 53 -8.85 -1.23 -9.68
C TYR A 53 -8.79 -1.61 -11.17
N GLY A 54 -7.57 -1.68 -11.72
CA GLY A 54 -7.35 -1.98 -13.14
C GLY A 54 -7.55 -0.79 -14.09
N THR A 55 -7.94 0.38 -13.59
CA THR A 55 -8.03 1.61 -14.41
C THR A 55 -6.69 1.89 -15.08
N LYS A 56 -6.68 1.97 -16.41
CA LYS A 56 -5.46 2.24 -17.21
C LYS A 56 -4.81 3.56 -16.78
N GLY A 57 -3.53 3.49 -16.42
CA GLY A 57 -2.75 4.63 -15.92
C GLY A 57 -3.05 5.00 -14.46
N GLY A 58 -3.79 4.17 -13.71
CA GLY A 58 -3.90 4.30 -12.27
C GLY A 58 -2.73 3.62 -11.56
N VAL A 59 -2.39 4.12 -10.37
CA VAL A 59 -1.44 3.51 -9.44
C VAL A 59 -2.22 2.94 -8.26
N ARG A 60 -2.14 1.62 -8.08
CA ARG A 60 -2.63 0.95 -6.87
C ARG A 60 -1.59 1.09 -5.76
N LEU A 61 -2.07 1.46 -4.58
CA LEU A 61 -1.31 1.63 -3.35
C LEU A 61 -1.68 0.51 -2.39
N ASP A 62 -0.74 0.05 -1.57
CA ASP A 62 -1.03 -1.02 -0.62
C ASP A 62 -1.88 -0.52 0.54
N VAL A 63 -1.52 0.60 1.17
CA VAL A 63 -2.34 1.28 2.19
C VAL A 63 -2.21 2.79 2.08
N VAL A 64 -3.34 3.48 2.24
CA VAL A 64 -3.44 4.93 2.37
C VAL A 64 -4.00 5.27 3.73
N GLU A 65 -3.28 6.10 4.49
CA GLU A 65 -3.74 6.68 5.75
C GLU A 65 -4.17 8.13 5.52
N TYR A 66 -5.34 8.49 6.02
CA TYR A 66 -5.92 9.82 5.89
C TYR A 66 -5.91 10.58 7.21
N ASN A 67 -5.82 11.90 7.12
CA ASN A 67 -6.19 12.78 8.21
C ASN A 67 -7.73 12.83 8.33
N SER A 68 -8.23 13.29 9.48
CA SER A 68 -9.68 13.47 9.71
C SER A 68 -10.35 14.43 8.72
N ASN A 69 -9.58 15.32 8.07
CA ASN A 69 -10.07 16.21 7.02
C ASN A 69 -10.10 15.59 5.61
N GLY A 70 -9.78 14.30 5.47
CA GLY A 70 -9.77 13.58 4.19
C GLY A 70 -8.51 13.75 3.34
N THR A 71 -7.53 14.54 3.78
CA THR A 71 -6.22 14.62 3.09
C THR A 71 -5.37 13.39 3.38
N ILE A 72 -4.52 12.98 2.43
CA ILE A 72 -3.63 11.83 2.65
C ILE A 72 -2.54 12.24 3.64
N LYS A 73 -2.45 11.50 4.75
CA LYS A 73 -1.42 11.63 5.77
C LYS A 73 -0.15 10.88 5.37
N ALA A 74 -0.29 9.65 4.89
CA ALA A 74 0.82 8.80 4.45
C ALA A 74 0.35 7.69 3.52
N VAL A 75 1.26 7.20 2.70
CA VAL A 75 1.11 5.95 1.95
C VAL A 75 2.12 4.94 2.47
N TYR A 76 1.68 3.69 2.66
CA TYR A 76 2.56 2.59 3.01
C TYR A 76 2.60 1.58 1.85
N ASP A 77 3.78 1.29 1.35
CA ASP A 77 4.04 0.38 0.23
C ASP A 77 4.82 -0.83 0.77
N LEU A 78 4.21 -2.02 0.69
CA LEU A 78 4.73 -3.26 1.25
C LEU A 78 5.83 -3.83 0.34
N LYS A 79 6.92 -4.31 0.97
CA LYS A 79 8.01 -5.01 0.29
C LYS A 79 8.32 -6.34 0.97
N THR A 80 8.05 -7.42 0.27
CA THR A 80 8.20 -8.80 0.79
C THR A 80 9.42 -9.54 0.24
N GLY A 81 10.12 -8.96 -0.75
CA GLY A 81 11.31 -9.53 -1.38
C GLY A 81 12.52 -8.60 -1.25
N LYS A 82 13.69 -8.98 -1.78
CA LYS A 82 14.96 -8.21 -1.60
C LYS A 82 14.91 -6.78 -2.15
N ALA A 83 14.05 -6.50 -3.13
CA ALA A 83 13.91 -5.16 -3.67
C ALA A 83 13.24 -4.21 -2.65
N GLY A 84 13.82 -3.02 -2.51
CA GLY A 84 13.24 -1.93 -1.75
C GLY A 84 12.33 -1.04 -2.59
N LEU A 85 11.67 -0.12 -1.90
CA LEU A 85 10.97 1.02 -2.45
C LEU A 85 12.00 1.97 -3.07
N THR A 86 11.88 2.21 -4.37
CA THR A 86 12.80 3.07 -5.11
C THR A 86 12.29 4.51 -5.18
N ASN A 87 13.18 5.48 -5.35
CA ASN A 87 12.81 6.89 -5.56
C ASN A 87 11.87 7.07 -6.76
N SER A 88 12.08 6.30 -7.84
CA SER A 88 11.20 6.33 -9.01
C SER A 88 9.78 5.86 -8.67
N ARG A 89 9.65 4.82 -7.84
CA ARG A 89 8.34 4.35 -7.38
C ARG A 89 7.66 5.38 -6.47
N ILE A 90 8.41 6.03 -5.58
CA ILE A 90 7.91 7.11 -4.71
C ILE A 90 7.37 8.26 -5.57
N GLN A 91 8.17 8.75 -6.52
CA GLN A 91 7.77 9.83 -7.42
C GLN A 91 6.55 9.44 -8.27
N GLN A 92 6.51 8.20 -8.77
CA GLN A 92 5.37 7.69 -9.51
C GLN A 92 4.08 7.77 -8.66
N ILE A 93 4.14 7.32 -7.41
CA ILE A 93 3.01 7.38 -6.48
C ILE A 93 2.61 8.83 -6.25
N GLN A 94 3.54 9.67 -5.82
CA GLN A 94 3.28 11.08 -5.49
C GLN A 94 2.64 11.85 -6.64
N ASN A 95 3.06 11.59 -7.90
CA ASN A 95 2.48 12.22 -9.08
C ASN A 95 1.00 11.87 -9.33
N HIS A 96 0.47 10.82 -8.71
CA HIS A 96 -0.94 10.43 -8.81
C HIS A 96 -1.78 10.87 -7.59
N LEU A 97 -1.15 11.35 -6.52
CA LEU A 97 -1.85 11.75 -5.30
C LEU A 97 -2.40 13.19 -5.40
N PRO A 98 -3.48 13.51 -4.67
CA PRO A 98 -4.02 14.88 -4.61
C PRO A 98 -3.15 15.85 -3.79
N ASN A 99 -2.19 15.32 -3.02
CA ASN A 99 -1.25 16.10 -2.20
C ASN A 99 0.11 15.40 -2.10
N ASN A 100 1.14 16.15 -1.71
CA ASN A 100 2.51 15.62 -1.53
C ASN A 100 2.64 14.83 -0.20
N ALA A 101 2.01 13.67 -0.13
CA ALA A 101 2.11 12.79 1.03
C ALA A 101 3.43 11.98 1.02
N PRO A 102 4.01 11.68 2.20
CA PRO A 102 5.13 10.76 2.29
C PRO A 102 4.71 9.34 1.93
N VAL A 103 5.64 8.61 1.30
CA VAL A 103 5.49 7.19 0.97
C VAL A 103 6.54 6.41 1.76
N TYR A 104 6.10 5.52 2.63
CA TYR A 104 6.97 4.69 3.47
C TYR A 104 7.03 3.26 2.95
N GLU A 105 8.23 2.71 2.88
CA GLU A 105 8.40 1.28 2.75
C GLU A 105 8.00 0.60 4.06
N ILE A 106 7.28 -0.51 3.95
CA ILE A 106 7.13 -1.45 5.06
C ILE A 106 7.68 -2.80 4.64
N ARG A 107 8.55 -3.36 5.48
CA ARG A 107 9.21 -4.63 5.23
C ARG A 107 8.99 -5.58 6.40
N PRO A 108 8.36 -6.75 6.18
CA PRO A 108 8.24 -7.77 7.21
C PRO A 108 9.60 -8.16 7.77
N GLN A 109 9.68 -8.37 9.09
CA GLN A 109 10.86 -8.87 9.79
C GLN A 109 10.79 -10.40 9.98
#